data_AF-A0A7R5L815-F1
#
_entry.id   AF-A0A7R5L815-F1
#
_cell.length_a   1.000
_cell.length_b   1.000
_cell.length_c   1.000
_cell.angle_alpha   90.00
_cell.angle_beta   90.00
_cell.angle_gamma   90.00
#
_symmetry.space_group_name_H-M   'P 1'
#
loop_
_entity.id
_entity.type
_entity.pdbx_description
1 polymer ?
#
loop_
_entity_poly.entity_id
_entity_poly.type
_entity_poly.pdbx_seq_one_letter_code
_entity_poly.pdbx_strand_id
1 'polypeptide(L)'
;MSCICLVREVVEQYWKLLLRKSFTPVVELKEYVKIRDTIYAVDSKTENGFTFSRLLNFKYSSCLEKADPDHIIALVTEVIPNYSCLIFCPTKKNCENVASMVCKYLKKEFRAHREKEKQDLVENLKNIGNGSVCPVLKQTIPFGIAYHHSGLTNDERKSIEEAYSSGVLCLLACTATLAAGVNLPARRVILRAPYVANDFLKKNQYKQMIGRAGRAGIDDAGESILIVQEKDKHLVRDLVNSPLENCYSNLLLELTKGMQSLLLSLVGLKIAVTCEEVNNFMCGTLLGVQQQLLSKEKSLSEVIKDGLENLIEKGLLKGRISEKDHNSKCTLTITPLGKATYKGSIDLAYCNLLYRDLKKGLEGLILESNLHLLYLATPYDVTSSCSPDWMIYLRQFNQLSAAEQKVADIVGVPESFITKKASGQAIRKNVDSAVVNRLYLTFVLYTLVKETNIWNVSEKFNMSRGYVQNLLNSAASFASCLLHFCEELEEFWVYKALLTELTKQLTYCVKTELIPLMEVAGVLEARAKQLYNAGYKTLAHLANANPETLIKMIEHLSRRQAKQIVSSAKMLLSEKAEALQEEVEELLKVPTDIPGTH
;
A
#
# COMPACT_ATOMS: atom_id res chain seq x y z
N MET A 1 -30.61 10.79 6.15
CA MET A 1 -30.92 11.98 5.31
C MET A 1 -30.04 13.19 5.60
N SER A 2 -29.48 13.35 6.80
CA SER A 2 -28.70 14.54 7.20
C SER A 2 -27.23 14.60 6.73
N CYS A 3 -26.66 13.49 6.21
CA CYS A 3 -25.28 13.47 5.70
C CYS A 3 -25.14 13.82 4.20
N ILE A 4 -26.23 13.80 3.42
CA ILE A 4 -26.17 13.97 1.95
C ILE A 4 -26.28 15.45 1.55
N CYS A 5 -27.02 16.27 2.31
CA CYS A 5 -27.01 17.73 2.12
C CYS A 5 -25.64 18.35 2.43
N LEU A 6 -24.84 17.71 3.29
CA LEU A 6 -23.49 18.18 3.59
C LEU A 6 -22.62 18.19 2.35
N VAL A 7 -22.74 17.30 1.35
CA VAL A 7 -21.77 17.28 0.23
C VAL A 7 -22.00 18.43 -0.75
N ARG A 8 -23.26 18.80 -1.03
CA ARG A 8 -23.57 19.88 -1.97
C ARG A 8 -23.28 21.26 -1.37
N GLU A 9 -23.64 21.47 -0.11
CA GLU A 9 -23.25 22.68 0.63
C GLU A 9 -21.74 22.66 0.94
N VAL A 10 -21.13 21.58 1.43
CA VAL A 10 -19.68 21.57 1.71
C VAL A 10 -18.87 21.78 0.43
N VAL A 11 -19.23 21.23 -0.73
CA VAL A 11 -18.46 21.45 -1.97
C VAL A 11 -18.65 22.87 -2.52
N GLU A 12 -19.87 23.40 -2.61
CA GLU A 12 -20.07 24.79 -3.09
C GLU A 12 -19.63 25.85 -2.06
N GLN A 13 -19.83 25.58 -0.78
CA GLN A 13 -19.52 26.48 0.34
C GLN A 13 -18.03 26.40 0.68
N TYR A 14 -17.33 25.25 0.62
CA TYR A 14 -15.85 25.22 0.64
C TYR A 14 -15.25 25.87 -0.60
N TRP A 15 -15.83 25.69 -1.79
CA TRP A 15 -15.30 26.33 -2.99
C TRP A 15 -15.47 27.86 -2.97
N LYS A 16 -16.55 28.36 -2.35
CA LYS A 16 -16.77 29.80 -2.12
C LYS A 16 -16.06 30.37 -0.88
N LEU A 17 -15.77 29.57 0.16
CA LEU A 17 -15.01 29.96 1.36
C LEU A 17 -13.51 29.70 1.28
N LEU A 18 -13.00 29.13 0.19
CA LEU A 18 -11.58 29.05 -0.08
C LEU A 18 -11.05 30.47 -0.29
N LEU A 19 -10.57 31.07 0.80
CA LEU A 19 -9.51 32.06 0.79
C LEU A 19 -8.46 31.57 -0.20
N ARG A 20 -8.53 32.08 -1.43
CA ARG A 20 -7.53 31.89 -2.48
C ARG A 20 -6.29 32.71 -2.12
N LYS A 21 -5.80 32.55 -0.89
CA LYS A 21 -4.49 33.02 -0.48
C LYS A 21 -3.54 31.88 -0.77
N SER A 22 -2.69 32.06 -1.77
CA SER A 22 -1.40 31.40 -1.88
C SER A 22 -0.49 31.81 -0.71
N PHE A 23 -0.96 31.58 0.52
CA PHE A 23 -0.19 31.75 1.74
C PHE A 23 0.40 30.38 2.05
N THR A 24 1.62 30.12 1.60
CA THR A 24 2.48 29.15 2.26
C THR A 24 2.76 29.71 3.65
N PRO A 25 2.23 29.12 4.74
CA PRO A 25 2.51 29.64 6.05
C PRO A 25 4.01 29.39 6.31
N VAL A 26 4.75 30.47 6.55
CA VAL A 26 6.02 30.52 7.31
C VAL A 26 7.34 30.39 6.53
N VAL A 27 7.44 29.79 5.33
CA VAL A 27 8.74 29.66 4.61
C VAL A 27 8.65 30.00 3.12
N GLU A 28 9.51 30.90 2.63
CA GLU A 28 9.59 31.26 1.21
C GLU A 28 10.16 30.10 0.39
N LEU A 29 9.43 29.63 -0.64
CA LEU A 29 9.91 28.60 -1.56
C LEU A 29 10.61 29.24 -2.77
N LYS A 30 11.90 28.96 -2.94
CA LYS A 30 12.69 29.37 -4.10
C LYS A 30 12.80 28.21 -5.08
N GLU A 31 12.24 28.40 -6.27
CA GLU A 31 12.23 27.41 -7.34
C GLU A 31 13.39 27.67 -8.32
N TYR A 32 14.20 26.64 -8.58
CA TYR A 32 15.33 26.71 -9.50
C TYR A 32 15.31 25.56 -10.52
N VAL A 33 15.85 25.83 -11.70
CA VAL A 33 16.08 24.86 -12.77
C VAL A 33 17.57 24.84 -13.12
N LYS A 34 18.18 23.65 -13.10
CA LYS A 34 19.57 23.45 -13.51
C LYS A 34 19.61 22.92 -14.93
N ILE A 35 20.33 23.61 -15.81
CA ILE A 35 20.63 23.16 -17.17
C ILE A 35 22.14 23.21 -17.33
N ARG A 36 22.77 22.05 -17.56
CA ARG A 36 24.24 21.89 -17.55
C ARG A 36 24.81 22.43 -16.22
N ASP A 37 25.61 23.49 -16.27
CA ASP A 37 26.32 24.08 -15.12
C ASP A 37 25.63 25.33 -14.57
N THR A 38 24.57 25.78 -15.23
CA THR A 38 23.87 27.01 -14.90
C THR A 38 22.60 26.71 -14.12
N ILE A 39 22.39 27.45 -13.03
CA ILE A 39 21.17 27.45 -12.24
C ILE A 39 20.37 28.70 -12.60
N TYR A 40 19.13 28.48 -13.00
CA TYR A 40 18.15 29.52 -13.31
C TYR A 40 17.09 29.57 -12.20
N ALA A 41 16.68 30.75 -11.77
CA ALA A 41 15.51 30.92 -10.93
C ALA A 41 14.24 30.87 -11.80
N VAL A 42 13.20 30.22 -11.28
CA VAL A 42 11.89 30.19 -11.92
C VAL A 42 11.19 31.51 -11.64
N ASP A 43 10.84 32.24 -12.70
CA ASP A 43 10.08 33.48 -12.60
C ASP A 43 8.95 33.50 -13.61
N SER A 44 7.72 33.29 -13.11
CA SER A 44 6.49 33.27 -13.90
C SER A 44 6.14 34.62 -14.54
N LYS A 45 6.83 35.71 -14.18
CA LYS A 45 6.60 37.06 -14.74
C LYS A 45 7.44 37.34 -15.98
N THR A 46 8.48 36.54 -16.25
CA THR A 46 9.35 36.74 -17.41
C THR A 46 8.85 35.98 -18.63
N GLU A 47 9.02 36.55 -19.83
CA GLU A 47 8.60 35.88 -21.08
C GLU A 47 9.20 34.47 -21.17
N ASN A 48 10.48 34.30 -20.82
CA ASN A 48 11.19 33.02 -20.88
C ASN A 48 10.97 32.08 -19.68
N GLY A 49 10.26 32.51 -18.64
CA GLY A 49 9.97 31.74 -17.42
C GLY A 49 11.16 31.46 -16.50
N PHE A 50 12.38 31.79 -16.92
CA PHE A 50 13.63 31.49 -16.22
C PHE A 50 14.57 32.70 -16.24
N THR A 51 15.12 33.06 -15.08
CA THR A 51 16.14 34.11 -14.94
C THR A 51 17.46 33.50 -14.49
N PHE A 52 18.58 33.98 -15.02
CA PHE A 52 19.90 33.49 -14.59
C PHE A 52 20.10 33.80 -13.09
N SER A 53 20.47 32.78 -12.31
CA SER A 53 20.74 32.95 -10.87
C SER A 53 22.24 32.84 -10.58
N ARG A 54 22.85 31.68 -10.84
CA ARG A 54 24.28 31.45 -10.57
C ARG A 54 24.86 30.30 -11.40
N LEU A 55 26.19 30.29 -11.51
CA LEU A 55 26.95 29.15 -12.03
C LEU A 55 27.31 28.20 -10.87
N LEU A 56 27.29 26.89 -11.15
CA LEU A 56 27.72 25.88 -10.20
C LEU A 56 29.25 25.79 -10.15
N ASN A 57 29.86 26.55 -9.24
CA ASN A 57 31.31 26.57 -9.06
C ASN A 57 31.79 25.41 -8.17
N PHE A 58 31.93 24.22 -8.74
CA PHE A 58 32.53 23.08 -8.05
C PHE A 58 33.67 22.48 -8.87
N LYS A 59 34.81 22.22 -8.23
CA LYS A 59 35.99 21.64 -8.89
C LYS A 59 35.79 20.14 -9.08
N TYR A 60 35.31 19.74 -10.24
CA TYR A 60 35.24 18.33 -10.60
C TYR A 60 36.60 17.83 -11.12
N SER A 61 36.96 16.61 -10.74
CA SER A 61 38.04 15.86 -11.41
C SER A 61 37.44 15.09 -12.59
N SER A 62 38.26 14.74 -13.59
CA SER A 62 37.81 13.98 -14.77
C SER A 62 37.13 12.64 -14.43
N CYS A 63 37.47 12.03 -13.29
CA CYS A 63 36.81 10.83 -12.78
C CYS A 63 35.46 11.14 -12.12
N LEU A 64 35.31 12.30 -11.50
CA LEU A 64 34.08 12.72 -10.83
C LEU A 64 33.03 13.18 -11.85
N GLU A 65 33.41 13.85 -12.94
CA GLU A 65 32.50 14.25 -14.02
C GLU A 65 31.82 13.04 -14.68
N LYS A 66 32.56 11.94 -14.88
CA LYS A 66 32.00 10.70 -15.42
C LYS A 66 31.03 10.00 -14.45
N ALA A 67 31.27 10.15 -13.15
CA ALA A 67 30.48 9.50 -12.11
C ALA A 67 29.22 10.30 -11.76
N ASP A 68 29.30 11.63 -11.76
CA ASP A 68 28.22 12.56 -11.40
C ASP A 68 28.00 13.60 -12.53
N PRO A 69 27.49 13.17 -13.69
CA PRO A 69 27.25 14.08 -14.82
C PRO A 69 26.20 15.15 -14.52
N ASP A 70 25.34 14.90 -13.52
CA ASP A 70 24.26 15.79 -13.12
C ASP A 70 24.70 16.81 -12.05
N HIS A 71 25.95 16.74 -11.59
CA HIS A 71 26.54 17.56 -10.53
C HIS A 71 25.76 17.53 -9.20
N ILE A 72 25.18 16.39 -8.86
CA ILE A 72 24.39 16.16 -7.64
C ILE A 72 25.25 16.36 -6.39
N ILE A 73 26.51 15.92 -6.40
CA ILE A 73 27.40 15.99 -5.25
C ILE A 73 27.66 17.46 -4.87
N ALA A 74 27.89 18.33 -5.86
CA ALA A 74 28.03 19.77 -5.61
C ALA A 74 26.77 20.37 -4.97
N LEU A 75 25.58 20.06 -5.52
CA LEU A 75 24.31 20.57 -4.99
C LEU A 75 24.02 20.08 -3.57
N VAL A 76 24.43 18.86 -3.25
CA VAL A 76 24.20 18.26 -1.93
C VAL A 76 25.17 18.83 -0.90
N THR A 77 26.46 18.92 -1.22
CA THR A 77 27.52 19.33 -0.29
C THR A 77 27.42 20.78 0.17
N GLU A 78 26.67 21.63 -0.54
CA GLU A 78 26.32 22.98 -0.09
C GLU A 78 25.40 23.00 1.15
N VAL A 79 24.66 21.92 1.40
CA VAL A 79 23.56 21.86 2.38
C VAL A 79 23.90 20.92 3.53
N ILE A 80 24.41 19.72 3.21
CA ILE A 80 24.75 18.70 4.21
C ILE A 80 26.13 18.98 4.83
N PRO A 81 26.36 18.68 6.13
CA PRO A 81 25.47 17.99 7.06
C PRO A 81 24.55 18.92 7.88
N ASN A 82 24.72 20.24 7.77
CA ASN A 82 24.05 21.22 8.64
C ASN A 82 22.53 21.29 8.40
N TYR A 83 22.12 21.07 7.15
CA TYR A 83 20.72 21.10 6.72
C TYR A 83 20.34 19.80 6.02
N SER A 84 19.04 19.58 5.88
CA SER A 84 18.49 18.36 5.30
C SER A 84 18.20 18.50 3.80
N CYS A 85 18.44 17.43 3.04
CA CYS A 85 18.25 17.38 1.61
C CYS A 85 17.44 16.15 1.16
N LEU A 86 16.44 16.37 0.32
CA LEU A 86 15.70 15.31 -0.38
C LEU A 86 16.09 15.27 -1.85
N ILE A 87 16.34 14.08 -2.39
CA ILE A 87 16.60 13.87 -3.82
C ILE A 87 15.54 12.94 -4.38
N PHE A 88 14.65 13.47 -5.21
CA PHE A 88 13.70 12.66 -5.96
C PHE A 88 14.34 12.08 -7.22
N CYS A 89 14.34 10.75 -7.29
CA CYS A 89 14.86 9.97 -8.40
C CYS A 89 13.73 9.27 -9.18
N PRO A 90 13.86 9.06 -10.50
CA PRO A 90 12.80 8.46 -11.32
C PRO A 90 12.49 6.99 -11.00
N THR A 91 13.50 6.21 -10.59
CA THR A 91 13.37 4.76 -10.35
C THR A 91 13.96 4.35 -9.00
N LYS A 92 13.52 3.18 -8.49
CA LYS A 92 14.03 2.60 -7.24
C LYS A 92 15.55 2.41 -7.29
N LYS A 93 16.05 1.84 -8.40
CA LYS A 93 17.48 1.59 -8.58
C LYS A 93 18.30 2.87 -8.64
N ASN A 94 17.75 3.93 -9.23
CA ASN A 94 18.41 5.23 -9.24
C ASN A 94 18.58 5.80 -7.82
N CYS A 95 17.62 5.59 -6.92
CA CYS A 95 17.75 6.02 -5.51
C CYS A 95 18.95 5.35 -4.83
N GLU A 96 19.07 4.03 -4.94
CA GLU A 96 20.19 3.25 -4.38
C GLU A 96 21.55 3.70 -4.96
N ASN A 97 21.59 3.88 -6.28
CA ASN A 97 22.81 4.28 -6.98
C ASN A 97 23.26 5.70 -6.58
N VAL A 98 22.32 6.66 -6.50
CA VAL A 98 22.63 8.04 -6.08
C VAL A 98 23.12 8.07 -4.63
N ALA A 99 22.45 7.38 -3.71
CA ALA A 99 22.88 7.31 -2.32
C ALA A 99 24.32 6.74 -2.20
N SER A 100 24.61 5.67 -2.95
CA SER A 100 25.94 5.04 -2.98
C SER A 100 27.01 5.95 -3.60
N MET A 101 26.65 6.64 -4.69
CA MET A 101 27.53 7.57 -5.40
C MET A 101 27.93 8.75 -4.50
N VAL A 102 26.95 9.41 -3.88
CA VAL A 102 27.21 10.54 -2.98
C VAL A 102 28.10 10.07 -1.82
N CYS A 103 27.77 8.94 -1.19
CA CYS A 103 28.58 8.35 -0.12
C CYS A 103 30.05 8.11 -0.50
N LYS A 104 30.32 7.65 -1.73
CA LYS A 104 31.69 7.36 -2.20
C LYS A 104 32.59 8.60 -2.27
N TYR A 105 32.02 9.76 -2.54
CA TYR A 105 32.77 11.00 -2.80
C TYR A 105 32.66 12.02 -1.66
N LEU A 106 31.88 11.75 -0.61
CA LEU A 106 31.90 12.56 0.60
C LEU A 106 33.17 12.35 1.42
N LYS A 107 33.59 13.41 2.12
CA LYS A 107 34.72 13.36 3.07
C LYS A 107 34.40 12.41 4.22
N LYS A 108 35.43 11.75 4.77
CA LYS A 108 35.29 10.81 5.89
C LYS A 108 34.78 11.47 7.18
N GLU A 109 34.97 12.78 7.34
CA GLU A 109 34.50 13.58 8.49
C GLU A 109 32.98 13.45 8.72
N PHE A 110 32.19 13.23 7.67
CA PHE A 110 30.75 13.00 7.76
C PHE A 110 30.38 11.77 8.59
N ARG A 111 31.31 10.82 8.79
CA ARG A 111 31.10 9.66 9.67
C ARG A 111 31.06 10.02 11.14
N ALA A 112 31.86 11.00 11.55
CA ALA A 112 31.94 11.42 12.95
C ALA A 112 30.69 12.19 13.41
N HIS A 113 29.98 12.83 12.47
CA HIS A 113 28.74 13.55 12.78
C HIS A 113 27.64 12.59 13.26
N ARG A 114 27.17 12.74 14.50
CA ARG A 114 26.12 11.89 15.11
C ARG A 114 26.38 10.38 14.99
N GLU A 115 27.63 9.98 15.15
CA GLU A 115 28.06 8.59 14.94
C GLU A 115 27.26 7.58 15.75
N LYS A 116 27.03 7.85 17.04
CA LYS A 116 26.26 6.97 17.94
C LYS A 116 24.83 6.72 17.45
N GLU A 117 24.09 7.79 17.15
CA GLU A 117 22.70 7.69 16.66
C GLU A 117 22.62 6.92 15.31
N LYS A 118 23.65 7.07 14.46
CA LYS A 118 23.74 6.33 13.20
C LYS A 118 24.01 4.83 13.42
N GLN A 119 24.84 4.49 14.40
CA GLN A 119 25.10 3.10 14.78
C GLN A 119 23.83 2.45 15.33
N ASP A 120 23.12 3.15 16.22
CA ASP A 120 21.83 2.71 16.77
C ASP A 120 20.79 2.45 15.66
N LEU A 121 20.75 3.30 14.63
CA LEU A 121 19.89 3.11 13.46
C LEU A 121 20.24 1.83 12.68
N VAL A 122 21.53 1.57 12.43
CA VAL A 122 21.97 0.36 11.72
C VAL A 122 21.62 -0.89 12.51
N GLU A 123 21.78 -0.86 13.84
CA GLU A 123 21.40 -1.96 14.72
C GLU A 123 19.88 -2.18 14.74
N ASN A 124 19.09 -1.12 14.81
CA ASN A 124 17.64 -1.22 14.72
C ASN A 124 17.19 -1.83 13.39
N LEU A 125 17.76 -1.38 12.26
CA LEU A 125 17.47 -1.96 10.95
C LEU A 125 17.89 -3.44 10.86
N LYS A 126 18.97 -3.83 11.54
CA LYS A 126 19.41 -5.23 11.64
C LYS A 126 18.41 -6.07 12.41
N ASN A 127 17.87 -5.54 13.50
CA ASN A 127 16.85 -6.22 14.31
C ASN A 127 15.55 -6.39 13.53
N ILE A 128 15.11 -5.36 12.80
CA ILE A 128 13.96 -5.43 11.87
C ILE A 128 14.20 -6.48 10.78
N GLY A 129 15.43 -6.56 10.27
CA GLY A 129 15.78 -7.49 9.21
C GLY A 129 16.15 -8.90 9.65
N ASN A 130 15.79 -9.32 10.87
CA ASN A 130 16.13 -10.63 11.42
C ASN A 130 17.64 -10.97 11.33
N GLY A 131 18.49 -9.97 11.56
CA GLY A 131 19.95 -10.08 11.49
C GLY A 131 20.56 -9.57 10.18
N SER A 132 19.74 -9.34 9.15
CA SER A 132 20.16 -8.85 7.84
C SER A 132 19.95 -7.34 7.71
N VAL A 133 20.88 -6.67 7.02
CA VAL A 133 20.78 -5.24 6.67
C VAL A 133 21.13 -5.08 5.21
N CYS A 134 20.41 -4.19 4.53
CA CYS A 134 20.70 -3.89 3.13
C CYS A 134 22.17 -3.42 2.98
N PRO A 135 22.97 -4.01 2.06
CA PRO A 135 24.36 -3.63 1.86
C PRO A 135 24.54 -2.14 1.56
N VAL A 136 23.62 -1.56 0.77
CA VAL A 136 23.64 -0.13 0.43
C VAL A 136 23.42 0.72 1.68
N LEU A 137 22.37 0.45 2.47
CA LEU A 137 22.11 1.21 3.71
C LEU A 137 23.23 1.07 4.73
N LYS A 138 23.82 -0.13 4.86
CA LYS A 138 24.98 -0.39 5.73
C LYS A 138 26.18 0.48 5.35
N GLN A 139 26.35 0.78 4.06
CA GLN A 139 27.41 1.65 3.57
C GLN A 139 27.07 3.15 3.69
N THR A 140 25.83 3.54 3.42
CA THR A 140 25.44 4.95 3.29
C THR A 140 25.07 5.61 4.63
N ILE A 141 24.41 4.88 5.55
CA ILE A 141 23.93 5.42 6.84
C ILE A 141 25.06 6.03 7.68
N PRO A 142 26.27 5.44 7.77
CA PRO A 142 27.39 6.06 8.49
C PRO A 142 27.70 7.50 8.03
N PHE A 143 27.43 7.84 6.76
CA PHE A 143 27.62 9.20 6.24
C PHE A 143 26.39 10.11 6.42
N GLY A 144 25.32 9.64 7.06
CA GLY A 144 24.05 10.36 7.20
C GLY A 144 23.18 10.30 5.94
N ILE A 145 23.40 9.30 5.08
CA ILE A 145 22.70 9.15 3.80
C ILE A 145 21.88 7.86 3.80
N ALA A 146 20.65 7.94 3.31
CA ALA A 146 19.85 6.75 3.02
C ALA A 146 19.08 6.90 1.70
N TYR A 147 18.40 5.84 1.30
CA TYR A 147 17.41 5.88 0.23
C TYR A 147 16.05 5.41 0.73
N HIS A 148 14.97 5.81 0.04
CA HIS A 148 13.60 5.47 0.40
C HIS A 148 12.72 5.18 -0.82
N HIS A 149 12.16 3.97 -0.86
CA HIS A 149 11.21 3.55 -1.89
C HIS A 149 10.42 2.31 -1.46
N SER A 150 9.39 1.94 -2.22
CA SER A 150 8.52 0.77 -1.96
C SER A 150 9.19 -0.60 -2.04
N GLY A 151 10.49 -0.69 -2.39
CA GLY A 151 11.27 -1.92 -2.26
C GLY A 151 11.74 -2.23 -0.83
N LEU A 152 11.69 -1.26 0.09
CA LEU A 152 11.93 -1.45 1.52
C LEU A 152 10.64 -1.88 2.21
N THR A 153 10.76 -2.62 3.32
CA THR A 153 9.63 -2.93 4.20
C THR A 153 9.09 -1.66 4.89
N ASN A 154 7.86 -1.72 5.40
CA ASN A 154 7.22 -0.63 6.14
C ASN A 154 8.03 -0.23 7.37
N ASP A 155 8.56 -1.20 8.11
CA ASP A 155 9.34 -0.96 9.33
C ASP A 155 10.72 -0.34 9.01
N GLU A 156 11.39 -0.77 7.94
CA GLU A 156 12.60 -0.12 7.41
C GLU A 156 12.31 1.33 7.03
N ARG A 157 11.22 1.58 6.28
CA ARG A 157 10.82 2.94 5.85
C ARG A 157 10.56 3.84 7.04
N LYS A 158 9.76 3.40 8.01
CA LYS A 158 9.45 4.15 9.22
C LYS A 158 10.71 4.53 10.01
N SER A 159 11.62 3.57 10.19
CA SER A 159 12.89 3.81 10.90
C SER A 159 13.77 4.86 10.19
N ILE A 160 13.82 4.82 8.85
CA ILE A 160 14.55 5.81 8.03
C ILE A 160 13.87 7.19 8.10
N GLU A 161 12.54 7.24 8.05
CA GLU A 161 11.76 8.48 8.15
C GLU A 161 11.94 9.17 9.51
N GLU A 162 11.93 8.39 10.61
CA GLU A 162 12.19 8.87 11.97
C GLU A 162 13.63 9.38 12.14
N ALA A 163 14.60 8.65 11.59
CA ALA A 163 16.01 9.05 11.60
C ALA A 163 16.28 10.32 10.77
N TYR A 164 15.58 10.49 9.65
CA TYR A 164 15.66 11.72 8.86
C TYR A 164 15.03 12.90 9.58
N SER A 165 13.85 12.70 10.18
CA SER A 165 13.14 13.76 10.92
C SER A 165 13.90 14.25 12.16
N SER A 166 14.64 13.37 12.82
CA SER A 166 15.50 13.69 13.97
C SER A 166 16.88 14.29 13.59
N GLY A 167 17.19 14.35 12.30
CA GLY A 167 18.45 14.88 11.77
C GLY A 167 19.63 13.92 11.83
N VAL A 168 19.42 12.63 12.17
CA VAL A 168 20.45 11.58 12.10
C VAL A 168 20.88 11.36 10.64
N LEU A 169 19.90 11.37 9.74
CA LEU A 169 20.10 11.36 8.29
C LEU A 169 19.91 12.77 7.76
N CYS A 170 20.93 13.31 7.09
CA CYS A 170 20.89 14.62 6.46
C CYS A 170 20.48 14.54 4.98
N LEU A 171 20.55 13.37 4.36
CA LEU A 171 20.15 13.18 2.95
C LEU A 171 19.31 11.92 2.76
N LEU A 172 18.22 12.07 2.00
CA LEU A 172 17.39 10.94 1.58
C LEU A 172 17.15 10.97 0.06
N ALA A 173 17.59 9.92 -0.62
CA ALA A 173 17.30 9.69 -2.05
C ALA A 173 16.02 8.86 -2.19
N CYS A 174 14.96 9.42 -2.73
CA CYS A 174 13.64 8.80 -2.72
C CYS A 174 12.93 8.79 -4.09
N THR A 175 11.93 7.92 -4.23
CA THR A 175 11.01 7.95 -5.38
C THR A 175 9.86 8.94 -5.13
N ALA A 176 9.12 9.29 -6.19
CA ALA A 176 7.96 10.18 -6.10
C ALA A 176 6.86 9.69 -5.12
N THR A 177 6.83 8.40 -4.79
CA THR A 177 5.86 7.85 -3.81
C THR A 177 5.96 8.48 -2.42
N LEU A 178 7.15 8.99 -2.04
CA LEU A 178 7.32 9.74 -0.79
C LEU A 178 6.53 11.07 -0.81
N ALA A 179 6.33 11.67 -1.99
CA ALA A 179 5.77 13.00 -2.14
C ALA A 179 4.32 13.12 -1.62
N ALA A 180 3.56 12.03 -1.65
CA ALA A 180 2.19 11.98 -1.15
C ALA A 180 2.04 11.24 0.21
N GLY A 181 3.03 10.45 0.61
CA GLY A 181 2.85 9.43 1.66
C GLY A 181 3.10 9.86 3.10
N VAL A 182 4.05 10.78 3.34
CA VAL A 182 4.53 11.11 4.70
C VAL A 182 5.00 12.56 4.77
N ASN A 183 4.84 13.24 5.91
CA ASN A 183 5.28 14.63 6.06
C ASN A 183 6.77 14.71 6.42
N LEU A 184 7.64 14.74 5.40
CA LEU A 184 9.08 14.91 5.54
C LEU A 184 9.53 16.18 4.80
N PRO A 185 9.67 17.31 5.50
CA PRO A 185 10.21 18.54 4.93
C PRO A 185 11.76 18.51 4.90
N ALA A 186 12.34 19.24 3.96
CA ALA A 186 13.78 19.37 3.78
C ALA A 186 14.17 20.82 3.49
N ARG A 187 15.37 21.27 3.87
CA ARG A 187 15.83 22.62 3.45
C ARG A 187 15.92 22.72 1.92
N ARG A 188 16.46 21.68 1.28
CA ARG A 188 16.59 21.60 -0.17
C ARG A 188 15.96 20.33 -0.73
N VAL A 189 15.19 20.48 -1.81
CA VAL A 189 14.64 19.37 -2.60
C VAL A 189 15.26 19.40 -3.99
N ILE A 190 15.79 18.27 -4.44
CA ILE A 190 16.39 18.12 -5.77
C ILE A 190 15.55 17.11 -6.56
N LEU A 191 15.08 17.50 -7.74
CA LEU A 191 14.44 16.59 -8.68
C LEU A 191 15.47 16.23 -9.74
N ARG A 192 15.92 14.98 -9.78
CA ARG A 192 17.00 14.55 -10.67
C ARG A 192 16.61 14.59 -12.15
N ALA A 193 15.33 14.39 -12.45
CA ALA A 193 14.80 14.47 -13.80
C ALA A 193 13.33 14.88 -13.76
N PRO A 194 12.78 15.46 -14.85
CA PRO A 194 11.36 15.81 -14.93
C PRO A 194 10.46 14.60 -15.25
N TYR A 195 10.86 13.40 -14.83
CA TYR A 195 10.20 12.14 -15.14
C TYR A 195 9.99 11.28 -13.89
N VAL A 196 8.87 10.56 -13.85
CA VAL A 196 8.61 9.47 -12.91
C VAL A 196 8.49 8.19 -13.71
N ALA A 197 9.39 7.23 -13.48
CA ALA A 197 9.62 6.13 -14.41
C ALA A 197 9.87 6.65 -15.84
N ASN A 198 8.91 6.45 -16.76
CA ASN A 198 8.98 6.89 -18.15
C ASN A 198 8.05 8.06 -18.47
N ASP A 199 7.19 8.45 -17.53
CA ASP A 199 6.17 9.48 -17.75
C ASP A 199 6.69 10.85 -17.32
N PHE A 200 6.40 11.87 -18.13
CA PHE A 200 6.73 13.25 -17.78
C PHE A 200 5.87 13.73 -16.61
N LEU A 201 6.47 14.52 -15.71
CA LEU A 201 5.78 14.99 -14.50
C LEU A 201 4.54 15.82 -14.82
N LYS A 202 3.44 15.52 -14.12
CA LYS A 202 2.28 16.42 -14.08
C LYS A 202 2.50 17.58 -13.12
N LYS A 203 1.80 18.69 -13.35
CA LYS A 203 1.89 19.90 -12.51
C LYS A 203 1.70 19.59 -11.02
N ASN A 204 0.68 18.80 -10.71
CA ASN A 204 0.32 18.45 -9.34
C ASN A 204 1.44 17.64 -8.65
N GLN A 205 2.03 16.67 -9.37
CA GLN A 205 3.15 15.88 -8.86
C GLN A 205 4.39 16.74 -8.62
N TYR A 206 4.73 17.61 -9.58
CA TYR A 206 5.83 18.57 -9.43
C TYR A 206 5.63 19.45 -8.20
N LYS A 207 4.46 20.07 -8.02
CA LYS A 207 4.15 20.93 -6.87
C LYS A 207 4.16 20.17 -5.54
N GLN A 208 3.68 18.91 -5.48
CA GLN A 208 3.77 18.07 -4.28
C GLN A 208 5.22 17.76 -3.88
N MET A 209 6.11 17.57 -4.86
CA MET A 209 7.51 17.27 -4.61
C MET A 209 8.27 18.51 -4.11
N ILE A 210 8.16 19.64 -4.80
CA ILE A 210 8.87 20.87 -4.41
C ILE A 210 8.29 21.51 -3.14
N GLY A 211 7.00 21.28 -2.84
CA GLY A 211 6.35 21.79 -1.63
C GLY A 211 6.91 21.21 -0.32
N ARG A 212 7.83 20.24 -0.41
CA ARG A 212 8.60 19.71 0.72
C ARG A 212 9.85 20.51 1.04
N ALA A 213 10.21 21.46 0.19
CA ALA A 213 11.32 22.37 0.46
C ALA A 213 10.89 23.45 1.45
N GLY A 214 11.70 23.63 2.49
CA GLY A 214 11.46 24.51 3.62
C GLY A 214 10.85 23.77 4.82
N ARG A 215 11.51 23.83 5.97
CA ARG A 215 10.96 23.34 7.25
C ARG A 215 10.31 24.49 8.01
N ALA A 216 8.99 24.45 8.13
CA ALA A 216 8.22 25.48 8.85
C ALA A 216 8.75 25.68 10.28
N GLY A 217 9.06 26.94 10.62
CA GLY A 217 9.57 27.32 11.94
C GLY A 217 11.06 27.04 12.18
N ILE A 218 11.79 26.50 11.20
CA ILE A 218 13.24 26.22 11.31
C ILE A 218 14.03 26.96 10.22
N ASP A 219 13.55 26.90 8.97
CA ASP A 219 14.25 27.45 7.82
C ASP A 219 13.62 28.78 7.38
N ASP A 220 14.43 29.81 7.11
CA ASP A 220 13.95 31.08 6.56
C ASP A 220 13.41 30.96 5.12
N ALA A 221 13.98 30.03 4.34
CA ALA A 221 13.59 29.75 2.96
C ALA A 221 13.85 28.27 2.61
N GLY A 222 13.01 27.70 1.77
CA GLY A 222 13.18 26.39 1.16
C GLY A 222 13.66 26.52 -0.28
N GLU A 223 14.49 25.61 -0.75
CA GLU A 223 14.97 25.62 -2.14
C GLU A 223 14.57 24.34 -2.86
N SER A 224 14.08 24.47 -4.10
CA SER A 224 13.89 23.34 -5.00
C SER A 224 14.73 23.50 -6.26
N ILE A 225 15.37 22.42 -6.69
CA ILE A 225 16.22 22.41 -7.89
C ILE A 225 15.80 21.26 -8.79
N LEU A 226 15.23 21.57 -9.96
CA LEU A 226 14.92 20.59 -10.99
C LEU A 226 16.07 20.52 -12.00
N ILE A 227 16.68 19.34 -12.15
CA ILE A 227 17.73 19.09 -13.14
C ILE A 227 17.07 18.73 -14.47
N VAL A 228 17.46 19.45 -15.52
CA VAL A 228 16.81 19.40 -16.84
C VAL A 228 17.86 19.24 -17.94
N GLN A 229 17.59 18.34 -18.89
CA GLN A 229 18.36 18.23 -20.12
C GLN A 229 17.90 19.28 -21.13
N GLU A 230 18.79 19.77 -22.00
CA GLU A 230 18.45 20.85 -22.95
C GLU A 230 17.21 20.55 -23.79
N LYS A 231 17.03 19.28 -24.19
CA LYS A 231 15.87 18.80 -24.95
C LYS A 231 14.54 19.01 -24.23
N ASP A 232 14.51 18.94 -22.91
CA ASP A 232 13.27 18.96 -22.10
C ASP A 232 12.95 20.36 -21.55
N LYS A 233 13.80 21.36 -21.87
CA LYS A 233 13.68 22.74 -21.38
C LYS A 233 12.32 23.37 -21.68
N HIS A 234 11.79 23.15 -22.89
CA HIS A 234 10.49 23.67 -23.31
C HIS A 234 9.35 23.01 -22.52
N LEU A 235 9.37 21.68 -22.37
CA LEU A 235 8.37 20.94 -21.59
C LEU A 235 8.33 21.39 -20.12
N VAL A 236 9.51 21.63 -19.52
CA VAL A 236 9.59 22.10 -18.13
C VAL A 236 9.08 23.54 -18.00
N ARG A 237 9.33 24.40 -18.98
CA ARG A 237 8.75 25.76 -19.02
C ARG A 237 7.22 25.68 -19.06
N ASP A 238 6.67 24.81 -19.89
CA ASP A 238 5.23 24.60 -19.97
C ASP A 238 4.67 24.04 -18.65
N LEU A 239 5.34 23.07 -18.04
CA LEU A 239 5.00 22.52 -16.73
C LEU A 239 4.98 23.59 -15.63
N VAL A 240 5.94 24.50 -15.63
CA VAL A 240 6.05 25.55 -14.61
C VAL A 240 5.00 26.65 -14.80
N ASN A 241 4.57 26.90 -16.03
CA ASN A 241 3.58 27.92 -16.36
C ASN A 241 2.14 27.40 -16.45
N SER A 242 1.95 26.09 -16.59
CA SER A 242 0.61 25.51 -16.71
C SER A 242 -0.21 25.70 -15.42
N PRO A 243 -1.53 25.87 -15.53
CA PRO A 243 -2.42 25.85 -14.38
C PRO A 243 -2.43 24.46 -13.72
N LEU A 244 -2.92 24.39 -12.48
CA LEU A 244 -3.19 23.12 -11.81
C LEU A 244 -4.34 22.39 -12.53
N GLU A 245 -4.24 21.07 -12.62
CA GLU A 245 -5.30 20.24 -13.20
C GLU A 245 -6.54 20.30 -12.31
N ASN A 246 -7.72 20.37 -12.94
CA ASN A 246 -8.99 20.30 -12.21
C ASN A 246 -9.22 18.88 -11.66
N CYS A 247 -9.92 18.80 -10.52
CA CYS A 247 -10.34 17.51 -9.97
C CYS A 247 -11.59 17.01 -10.70
N TYR A 248 -11.52 15.80 -11.26
CA TYR A 248 -12.62 15.15 -11.96
C TYR A 248 -13.08 13.90 -11.21
N SER A 249 -14.37 13.60 -11.28
CA SER A 249 -14.92 12.38 -10.70
C SER A 249 -14.43 11.14 -11.46
N ASN A 250 -13.77 10.23 -10.73
CA ASN A 250 -13.37 8.92 -11.26
C ASN A 250 -14.51 7.87 -11.25
N LEU A 251 -15.75 8.28 -10.95
CA LEU A 251 -16.90 7.38 -11.06
C LEU A 251 -17.26 7.03 -12.52
N LEU A 252 -16.83 7.86 -13.49
CA LEU A 252 -17.15 7.70 -14.92
C LEU A 252 -16.03 7.06 -15.75
N LEU A 253 -14.76 7.26 -15.39
CA LEU A 253 -13.62 6.84 -16.23
C LEU A 253 -13.51 5.31 -16.27
N GLU A 254 -13.89 4.74 -17.41
CA GLU A 254 -13.34 3.53 -18.05
C GLU A 254 -13.15 2.25 -17.22
N LEU A 255 -13.81 2.10 -16.08
CA LEU A 255 -14.04 0.83 -15.39
C LEU A 255 -15.27 1.02 -14.50
N THR A 256 -16.38 0.40 -14.89
CA THR A 256 -17.65 0.32 -14.16
C THR A 256 -17.56 -0.16 -12.70
N LYS A 257 -16.36 -0.50 -12.22
CA LYS A 257 -16.04 -0.99 -10.87
C LYS A 257 -16.53 -0.10 -9.74
N GLY A 258 -16.16 1.19 -9.77
CA GLY A 258 -16.47 2.11 -8.66
C GLY A 258 -17.96 2.39 -8.54
N MET A 259 -18.61 2.68 -9.66
CA MET A 259 -20.04 2.98 -9.70
C MET A 259 -20.88 1.75 -9.35
N GLN A 260 -20.63 0.59 -9.97
CA GLN A 260 -21.40 -0.62 -9.67
C GLN A 260 -21.21 -1.07 -8.21
N SER A 261 -19.99 -0.96 -7.65
CA SER A 261 -19.74 -1.29 -6.25
C SER A 261 -20.50 -0.35 -5.30
N LEU A 262 -20.55 0.94 -5.62
CA LEU A 262 -21.33 1.93 -4.88
C LEU A 262 -22.83 1.60 -4.95
N LEU A 263 -23.36 1.34 -6.14
CA LEU A 263 -24.77 0.98 -6.34
C LEU A 263 -25.15 -0.28 -5.56
N LEU A 264 -24.33 -1.34 -5.61
CA LEU A 264 -24.55 -2.57 -4.84
C LEU A 264 -24.55 -2.29 -3.33
N SER A 265 -23.62 -1.45 -2.86
CA SER A 265 -23.53 -1.08 -1.44
C SER A 265 -24.73 -0.26 -0.97
N LEU A 266 -25.24 0.66 -1.79
CA LEU A 266 -26.43 1.47 -1.48
C LEU A 266 -27.66 0.59 -1.24
N VAL A 267 -27.88 -0.38 -2.12
CA VAL A 267 -29.00 -1.33 -2.00
C VAL A 267 -28.75 -2.33 -0.85
N GLY A 268 -27.52 -2.84 -0.72
CA GLY A 268 -27.16 -3.81 0.32
C GLY A 268 -27.27 -3.27 1.75
N LEU A 269 -26.89 -2.00 1.95
CA LEU A 269 -27.05 -1.28 3.23
C LEU A 269 -28.47 -0.72 3.42
N LYS A 270 -29.37 -0.92 2.46
CA LYS A 270 -30.74 -0.37 2.46
C LYS A 270 -30.80 1.16 2.59
N ILE A 271 -29.79 1.86 2.06
CA ILE A 271 -29.75 3.33 2.01
C ILE A 271 -30.67 3.84 0.90
N ALA A 272 -30.67 3.14 -0.23
CA ALA A 272 -31.55 3.41 -1.37
C ALA A 272 -32.03 2.07 -1.94
N VAL A 273 -33.35 1.88 -1.98
CA VAL A 273 -33.98 0.63 -2.45
C VAL A 273 -34.84 0.83 -3.69
N THR A 274 -34.99 2.07 -4.17
CA THR A 274 -35.68 2.39 -5.43
C THR A 274 -34.73 3.12 -6.40
N CYS A 275 -34.99 3.02 -7.70
CA CYS A 275 -34.19 3.72 -8.72
C CYS A 275 -34.20 5.24 -8.51
N GLU A 276 -35.31 5.80 -8.01
CA GLU A 276 -35.43 7.22 -7.70
C GLU A 276 -34.52 7.64 -6.53
N GLU A 277 -34.53 6.87 -5.43
CA GLU A 277 -33.63 7.09 -4.29
C GLU A 277 -32.15 6.99 -4.69
N VAL A 278 -31.82 6.00 -5.53
CA VAL A 278 -30.46 5.83 -6.06
C VAL A 278 -30.08 7.04 -6.92
N ASN A 279 -30.95 7.51 -7.80
CA ASN A 279 -30.70 8.68 -8.63
C ASN A 279 -30.50 9.94 -7.78
N ASN A 280 -31.35 10.15 -6.78
CA ASN A 280 -31.24 11.27 -5.84
C ASN A 280 -29.91 11.24 -5.07
N PHE A 281 -29.46 10.06 -4.65
CA PHE A 281 -28.15 9.90 -4.01
C PHE A 281 -27.01 10.26 -4.98
N MET A 282 -27.05 9.73 -6.21
CA MET A 282 -26.00 9.95 -7.20
C MET A 282 -25.88 11.41 -7.66
N CYS A 283 -27.00 12.15 -7.71
CA CYS A 283 -27.02 13.60 -7.94
C CYS A 283 -26.25 14.38 -6.86
N GLY A 284 -26.12 13.85 -5.64
CA GLY A 284 -25.34 14.44 -4.55
C GLY A 284 -23.84 14.16 -4.62
N THR A 285 -23.37 13.33 -5.55
CA THR A 285 -21.95 12.98 -5.70
C THR A 285 -21.19 14.01 -6.54
N LEU A 286 -19.85 13.98 -6.51
CA LEU A 286 -19.03 14.82 -7.41
C LEU A 286 -19.37 14.58 -8.89
N LEU A 287 -19.69 13.34 -9.27
CA LEU A 287 -20.16 13.05 -10.63
C LEU A 287 -21.49 13.76 -10.94
N GLY A 288 -22.43 13.74 -10.00
CA GLY A 288 -23.71 14.44 -10.14
C GLY A 288 -23.55 15.96 -10.30
N VAL A 289 -22.65 16.57 -9.52
CA VAL A 289 -22.31 17.99 -9.66
C VAL A 289 -21.62 18.27 -11.01
N GLN A 290 -20.78 17.34 -11.47
CA GLN A 290 -20.04 17.44 -12.72
C GLN A 290 -20.76 16.80 -13.93
N GLN A 291 -22.10 16.67 -13.88
CA GLN A 291 -22.90 16.02 -14.93
C GLN A 291 -22.67 16.58 -16.34
N GLN A 292 -22.25 17.85 -16.43
CA GLN A 292 -21.94 18.52 -17.71
C GLN A 292 -20.73 17.91 -18.44
N LEU A 293 -19.93 17.10 -17.75
CA LEU A 293 -18.78 16.38 -18.31
C LEU A 293 -19.15 14.99 -18.86
N LEU A 294 -20.38 14.52 -18.62
CA LEU A 294 -20.88 13.31 -19.28
C LEU A 294 -20.95 13.57 -20.79
N SER A 295 -20.66 12.55 -21.60
CA SER A 295 -20.86 12.60 -23.05
C SER A 295 -22.29 13.06 -23.34
N LYS A 296 -22.48 13.92 -24.34
CA LYS A 296 -23.81 14.42 -24.76
C LYS A 296 -24.83 13.31 -25.09
N GLU A 297 -24.34 12.08 -25.25
CA GLU A 297 -25.10 10.89 -25.62
C GLU A 297 -25.73 10.13 -24.44
N LYS A 298 -25.28 10.33 -23.18
CA LYS A 298 -25.84 9.61 -22.03
C LYS A 298 -26.16 10.51 -20.84
N SER A 299 -27.40 10.43 -20.36
CA SER A 299 -27.81 11.09 -19.12
C SER A 299 -27.28 10.34 -17.88
N LEU A 300 -27.11 11.04 -16.74
CA LEU A 300 -26.71 10.40 -15.48
C LEU A 300 -27.66 9.26 -15.08
N SER A 301 -28.97 9.45 -15.30
CA SER A 301 -30.01 8.46 -15.08
C SER A 301 -29.81 7.20 -15.92
N GLU A 302 -29.42 7.33 -17.19
CA GLU A 302 -29.13 6.17 -18.05
C GLU A 302 -27.90 5.41 -17.56
N VAL A 303 -26.83 6.10 -17.17
CA VAL A 303 -25.61 5.45 -16.65
C VAL A 303 -25.92 4.69 -15.35
N ILE A 304 -26.76 5.25 -14.47
CA ILE A 304 -27.22 4.56 -13.25
C ILE A 304 -28.06 3.34 -13.61
N LYS A 305 -28.97 3.48 -14.57
CA LYS A 305 -29.85 2.41 -15.03
C LYS A 305 -29.03 1.25 -15.61
N ASP A 306 -28.11 1.53 -16.53
CA ASP A 306 -27.16 0.57 -17.10
C ASP A 306 -26.36 -0.15 -15.98
N GLY A 307 -25.93 0.60 -14.97
CA GLY A 307 -25.21 0.06 -13.82
C GLY A 307 -26.04 -0.90 -12.97
N LEU A 308 -27.31 -0.57 -12.72
CA LEU A 308 -28.26 -1.42 -11.98
C LEU A 308 -28.67 -2.65 -12.80
N GLU A 309 -28.92 -2.50 -14.10
CA GLU A 309 -29.21 -3.60 -15.02
C GLU A 309 -28.06 -4.62 -15.03
N ASN A 310 -26.81 -4.15 -15.13
CA ASN A 310 -25.64 -5.03 -15.07
C ASN A 310 -25.55 -5.82 -13.76
N LEU A 311 -25.87 -5.19 -12.62
CA LEU A 311 -25.88 -5.87 -11.32
C LEU A 311 -26.99 -6.93 -11.21
N ILE A 312 -28.13 -6.69 -11.86
CA ILE A 312 -29.23 -7.66 -11.94
C ILE A 312 -28.84 -8.82 -12.87
N GLU A 313 -28.26 -8.54 -14.03
CA GLU A 313 -27.75 -9.56 -14.98
C GLU A 313 -26.68 -10.46 -14.33
N LYS A 314 -25.81 -9.88 -13.50
CA LYS A 314 -24.82 -10.62 -12.72
C LYS A 314 -25.42 -11.41 -11.54
N GLY A 315 -26.72 -11.29 -11.28
CA GLY A 315 -27.39 -11.98 -10.19
C GLY A 315 -27.04 -11.46 -8.79
N LEU A 316 -26.50 -10.24 -8.69
CA LEU A 316 -26.14 -9.61 -7.41
C LEU A 316 -27.32 -8.83 -6.81
N LEU A 317 -28.19 -8.31 -7.68
CA LEU A 317 -29.45 -7.67 -7.31
C LEU A 317 -30.66 -8.41 -7.91
N LYS A 318 -31.81 -8.23 -7.28
CA LYS A 318 -33.13 -8.69 -7.74
C LYS A 318 -34.07 -7.50 -7.77
N GLY A 319 -34.72 -7.29 -8.91
CA GLY A 319 -35.72 -6.25 -9.12
C GLY A 319 -36.06 -6.13 -10.60
N ARG A 320 -37.12 -5.38 -10.93
CA ARG A 320 -37.42 -4.98 -12.31
C ARG A 320 -37.19 -3.49 -12.46
N ILE A 321 -36.56 -3.08 -13.54
CA ILE A 321 -36.38 -1.67 -13.90
C ILE A 321 -37.40 -1.39 -15.01
N SER A 322 -38.67 -1.22 -14.65
CA SER A 322 -39.72 -0.91 -15.63
C SER A 322 -39.93 0.60 -15.74
N GLU A 323 -39.96 1.12 -16.97
CA GLU A 323 -40.32 2.51 -17.28
C GLU A 323 -41.84 2.74 -17.43
N LYS A 324 -42.65 1.67 -17.45
CA LYS A 324 -44.05 1.73 -17.92
C LYS A 324 -45.14 1.70 -16.83
N ASP A 325 -44.79 1.55 -15.55
CA ASP A 325 -45.78 1.54 -14.48
C ASP A 325 -45.51 2.66 -13.48
N HIS A 326 -46.21 3.79 -13.61
CA HIS A 326 -46.17 4.89 -12.65
C HIS A 326 -46.69 4.53 -11.23
N ASN A 327 -47.15 3.29 -11.01
CA ASN A 327 -47.79 2.87 -9.75
C ASN A 327 -47.18 1.62 -9.08
N SER A 328 -46.11 1.03 -9.59
CA SER A 328 -45.39 -0.06 -8.90
C SER A 328 -43.99 0.41 -8.52
N LYS A 329 -43.80 0.80 -7.24
CA LYS A 329 -42.47 1.06 -6.67
C LYS A 329 -41.63 -0.22 -6.76
N CYS A 330 -40.92 -0.38 -7.87
CA CYS A 330 -40.02 -1.50 -8.06
C CYS A 330 -38.89 -1.40 -7.03
N THR A 331 -38.97 -2.26 -6.02
CA THR A 331 -38.00 -2.29 -4.92
C THR A 331 -36.85 -3.21 -5.32
N LEU A 332 -35.64 -2.67 -5.31
CA LEU A 332 -34.40 -3.40 -5.51
C LEU A 332 -34.06 -4.15 -4.21
N THR A 333 -33.78 -5.43 -4.36
CA THR A 333 -33.39 -6.33 -3.25
C THR A 333 -32.05 -6.96 -3.57
N ILE A 334 -31.27 -7.27 -2.53
CA ILE A 334 -29.96 -7.90 -2.69
C ILE A 334 -30.07 -9.42 -2.68
N THR A 335 -29.31 -10.11 -3.52
CA THR A 335 -29.23 -11.57 -3.51
C THR A 335 -28.26 -12.06 -2.44
N PRO A 336 -28.26 -13.35 -2.05
CA PRO A 336 -27.22 -13.90 -1.17
C PRO A 336 -25.81 -13.69 -1.73
N LEU A 337 -25.62 -13.87 -3.04
CA LEU A 337 -24.34 -13.61 -3.71
C LEU A 337 -23.97 -12.11 -3.68
N GLY A 338 -24.93 -11.22 -3.92
CA GLY A 338 -24.73 -9.79 -3.78
C GLY A 338 -24.36 -9.40 -2.35
N LYS A 339 -25.01 -10.03 -1.36
CA LYS A 339 -24.77 -9.83 0.07
C LYS A 339 -23.35 -10.25 0.46
N ALA A 340 -22.94 -11.43 0.02
CA ALA A 340 -21.58 -11.94 0.17
C ALA A 340 -20.54 -11.02 -0.49
N THR A 341 -20.84 -10.54 -1.70
CA THR A 341 -19.92 -9.68 -2.47
C THR A 341 -19.67 -8.34 -1.78
N TYR A 342 -20.71 -7.67 -1.28
CA TYR A 342 -20.51 -6.39 -0.59
C TYR A 342 -19.88 -6.58 0.79
N LYS A 343 -20.29 -7.59 1.57
CA LYS A 343 -19.73 -7.84 2.91
C LYS A 343 -18.27 -8.26 2.84
N GLY A 344 -17.94 -9.13 1.87
CA GLY A 344 -16.58 -9.52 1.57
C GLY A 344 -15.76 -8.43 0.87
N SER A 345 -16.33 -7.29 0.49
CA SER A 345 -15.65 -6.22 -0.26
C SER A 345 -14.93 -6.75 -1.52
N ILE A 346 -15.53 -7.70 -2.22
CA ILE A 346 -14.94 -8.35 -3.40
C ILE A 346 -15.18 -7.50 -4.65
N ASP A 347 -14.14 -7.30 -5.46
CA ASP A 347 -14.27 -6.61 -6.76
C ASP A 347 -15.25 -7.37 -7.67
N LEU A 348 -16.24 -6.65 -8.20
CA LEU A 348 -17.29 -7.15 -9.08
C LEU A 348 -16.78 -7.78 -10.39
N ALA A 349 -15.54 -7.47 -10.78
CA ALA A 349 -14.87 -8.13 -11.90
C ALA A 349 -14.50 -9.59 -11.58
N TYR A 350 -14.18 -9.89 -10.32
CA TYR A 350 -13.70 -11.21 -9.89
C TYR A 350 -14.75 -12.03 -9.12
N CYS A 351 -15.89 -11.46 -8.75
CA CYS A 351 -16.93 -12.18 -7.99
C CYS A 351 -17.32 -13.54 -8.60
N ASN A 352 -17.71 -13.58 -9.89
CA ASN A 352 -18.09 -14.84 -10.55
C ASN A 352 -16.92 -15.82 -10.66
N LEU A 353 -15.71 -15.30 -10.89
CA LEU A 353 -14.50 -16.12 -10.96
C LEU A 353 -14.19 -16.75 -9.59
N LEU A 354 -14.28 -15.95 -8.53
CA LEU A 354 -14.05 -16.39 -7.16
C LEU A 354 -15.06 -17.45 -6.74
N TYR A 355 -16.36 -17.21 -6.98
CA TYR A 355 -17.41 -18.19 -6.70
C TYR A 355 -17.14 -19.52 -7.41
N ARG A 356 -16.72 -19.48 -8.68
CA ARG A 356 -16.37 -20.68 -9.45
C ARG A 356 -15.13 -21.37 -8.90
N ASP A 357 -14.09 -20.63 -8.53
CA ASP A 357 -12.85 -21.19 -7.97
C ASP A 357 -13.13 -21.87 -6.62
N LEU A 358 -13.93 -21.25 -5.75
CA LEU A 358 -14.35 -21.84 -4.46
C LEU A 358 -15.18 -23.11 -4.66
N LYS A 359 -16.13 -23.09 -5.61
CA LYS A 359 -16.98 -24.24 -5.94
C LYS A 359 -16.17 -25.41 -6.48
N LYS A 360 -15.22 -25.15 -7.39
CA LYS A 360 -14.25 -26.16 -7.84
C LYS A 360 -13.38 -26.68 -6.69
N GLY A 361 -12.99 -25.81 -5.77
CA GLY A 361 -12.27 -26.22 -4.57
C GLY A 361 -13.07 -27.19 -3.71
N LEU A 362 -14.40 -27.04 -3.60
CA LEU A 362 -15.24 -28.00 -2.88
C LEU A 362 -15.25 -29.40 -3.53
N GLU A 363 -15.09 -29.49 -4.85
CA GLU A 363 -15.04 -30.76 -5.59
C GLU A 363 -13.70 -31.52 -5.38
N GLY A 364 -12.63 -30.83 -5.01
CA GLY A 364 -11.28 -31.39 -4.97
C GLY A 364 -10.27 -30.59 -4.16
N LEU A 365 -10.56 -30.30 -2.89
CA LEU A 365 -9.65 -29.57 -2.00
C LEU A 365 -8.52 -30.48 -1.51
N ILE A 366 -7.27 -30.03 -1.68
CA ILE A 366 -6.10 -30.74 -1.16
C ILE A 366 -5.75 -30.12 0.19
N LEU A 367 -5.95 -30.89 1.26
CA LEU A 367 -5.76 -30.45 2.65
C LEU A 367 -4.47 -30.99 3.30
N GLU A 368 -3.65 -31.74 2.56
CA GLU A 368 -2.33 -32.19 3.05
C GLU A 368 -1.40 -31.01 3.35
N SER A 369 -1.60 -29.88 2.66
CA SER A 369 -0.89 -28.64 2.91
C SER A 369 -1.81 -27.42 2.73
N ASN A 370 -1.35 -26.27 3.20
CA ASN A 370 -2.05 -25.00 3.02
C ASN A 370 -1.90 -24.43 1.59
N LEU A 371 -1.20 -25.11 0.67
CA LEU A 371 -0.88 -24.57 -0.66
C LEU A 371 -2.15 -24.27 -1.49
N HIS A 372 -3.12 -25.18 -1.51
CA HIS A 372 -4.36 -24.97 -2.28
C HIS A 372 -5.21 -23.85 -1.66
N LEU A 373 -5.32 -23.80 -0.33
CA LEU A 373 -6.02 -22.71 0.36
C LEU A 373 -5.33 -21.36 0.12
N LEU A 374 -4.00 -21.31 0.13
CA LEU A 374 -3.23 -20.11 -0.22
C LEU A 374 -3.46 -19.68 -1.66
N TYR A 375 -3.63 -20.60 -2.60
CA TYR A 375 -3.96 -20.25 -3.98
C TYR A 375 -5.32 -19.54 -4.06
N LEU A 376 -6.33 -20.05 -3.36
CA LEU A 376 -7.65 -19.42 -3.27
C LEU A 376 -7.57 -18.02 -2.62
N ALA A 377 -6.72 -17.87 -1.60
CA ALA A 377 -6.46 -16.60 -0.91
C ALA A 377 -5.41 -15.70 -1.60
N THR A 378 -4.86 -16.09 -2.76
CA THR A 378 -3.94 -15.24 -3.52
C THR A 378 -4.76 -14.23 -4.34
N PRO A 379 -4.58 -12.90 -4.15
CA PRO A 379 -5.41 -11.89 -4.80
C PRO A 379 -5.26 -11.88 -6.33
N TYR A 380 -6.33 -11.49 -7.04
CA TYR A 380 -6.36 -11.48 -8.50
C TYR A 380 -5.66 -10.26 -9.12
N ASP A 381 -5.72 -9.11 -8.45
CA ASP A 381 -5.22 -7.81 -8.92
C ASP A 381 -3.68 -7.74 -9.00
N VAL A 382 -2.99 -8.43 -8.09
CA VAL A 382 -1.51 -8.44 -8.04
C VAL A 382 -0.86 -9.22 -9.20
N THR A 383 -1.62 -10.08 -9.89
CA THR A 383 -1.10 -11.00 -10.94
C THR A 383 -0.51 -10.29 -12.15
N SER A 384 -1.04 -9.11 -12.50
CA SER A 384 -0.62 -8.29 -13.63
C SER A 384 0.79 -7.69 -13.44
N SER A 385 1.17 -7.45 -12.19
CA SER A 385 2.47 -6.86 -11.83
C SER A 385 3.60 -7.90 -11.75
N CYS A 386 3.26 -9.18 -11.84
CA CYS A 386 4.19 -10.27 -11.64
C CYS A 386 4.79 -10.76 -12.97
N SER A 387 6.11 -10.89 -12.99
CA SER A 387 6.85 -11.60 -14.05
C SER A 387 7.61 -12.76 -13.42
N PRO A 388 7.15 -14.01 -13.58
CA PRO A 388 7.80 -15.16 -12.99
C PRO A 388 9.21 -15.38 -13.55
N ASP A 389 10.18 -15.61 -12.67
CA ASP A 389 11.45 -16.21 -13.07
C ASP A 389 11.24 -17.72 -13.20
N TRP A 390 11.25 -18.21 -14.43
CA TRP A 390 10.90 -19.60 -14.72
C TRP A 390 11.87 -20.62 -14.12
N MET A 391 13.14 -20.26 -13.93
CA MET A 391 14.12 -21.15 -13.30
C MET A 391 13.85 -21.27 -11.80
N ILE A 392 13.50 -20.16 -11.14
CA ILE A 392 13.06 -20.16 -9.75
C ILE A 392 11.75 -20.93 -9.63
N TYR A 393 10.78 -20.67 -10.52
CA TYR A 393 9.48 -21.33 -10.52
C TYR A 393 9.63 -22.86 -10.61
N LEU A 394 10.41 -23.36 -11.58
CA LEU A 394 10.67 -24.80 -11.71
C LEU A 394 11.37 -25.36 -10.46
N ARG A 395 12.35 -24.65 -9.91
CA ARG A 395 13.03 -25.08 -8.68
C ARG A 395 12.07 -25.21 -7.50
N GLN A 396 11.17 -24.25 -7.32
CA GLN A 396 10.18 -24.29 -6.25
C GLN A 396 9.16 -25.42 -6.47
N PHE A 397 8.71 -25.61 -7.71
CA PHE A 397 7.83 -26.72 -8.07
C PHE A 397 8.44 -28.09 -7.71
N ASN A 398 9.72 -28.29 -8.03
CA ASN A 398 10.42 -29.55 -7.75
C ASN A 398 10.67 -29.81 -6.25
N GLN A 399 10.54 -28.79 -5.40
CA GLN A 399 10.64 -28.92 -3.94
C GLN A 399 9.31 -29.33 -3.29
N LEU A 400 8.21 -29.30 -4.04
CA LEU A 400 6.89 -29.72 -3.57
C LEU A 400 6.79 -31.25 -3.51
N SER A 401 6.05 -31.75 -2.52
CA SER A 401 5.60 -33.13 -2.41
C SER A 401 4.67 -33.53 -3.55
N ALA A 402 4.49 -34.84 -3.76
CA ALA A 402 3.62 -35.36 -4.80
C ALA A 402 2.16 -34.87 -4.67
N ALA A 403 1.67 -34.61 -3.45
CA ALA A 403 0.33 -34.07 -3.24
C ALA A 403 0.25 -32.56 -3.54
N GLU A 404 1.27 -31.79 -3.17
CA GLU A 404 1.35 -30.37 -3.50
C GLU A 404 1.50 -30.14 -5.02
N GLN A 405 2.23 -31.01 -5.73
CA GLN A 405 2.34 -30.93 -7.19
C GLN A 405 0.99 -31.13 -7.89
N LYS A 406 0.11 -31.99 -7.34
CA LYS A 406 -1.27 -32.15 -7.85
C LYS A 406 -2.09 -30.86 -7.75
N VAL A 407 -1.78 -29.95 -6.82
CA VAL A 407 -2.45 -28.64 -6.73
C VAL A 407 -2.23 -27.85 -8.01
N ALA A 408 -1.02 -27.88 -8.58
CA ALA A 408 -0.72 -27.16 -9.81
C ALA A 408 -1.55 -27.71 -10.99
N ASP A 409 -1.71 -29.03 -11.09
CA ASP A 409 -2.55 -29.67 -12.11
C ASP A 409 -4.03 -29.30 -11.95
N ILE A 410 -4.57 -29.32 -10.72
CA ILE A 410 -5.97 -28.93 -10.42
C ILE A 410 -6.23 -27.47 -10.78
N VAL A 411 -5.28 -26.58 -10.45
CA VAL A 411 -5.35 -25.15 -10.78
C VAL A 411 -5.23 -24.89 -12.28
N GLY A 412 -4.67 -25.84 -13.04
CA GLY A 412 -4.56 -25.76 -14.51
C GLY A 412 -3.17 -25.36 -15.02
N VAL A 413 -2.12 -25.51 -14.19
CA VAL A 413 -0.72 -25.25 -14.55
C VAL A 413 0.07 -26.57 -14.50
N PRO A 414 0.15 -27.33 -15.60
CA PRO A 414 0.82 -28.62 -15.59
C PRO A 414 2.35 -28.47 -15.51
N GLU A 415 3.02 -29.43 -14.87
CA GLU A 415 4.49 -29.47 -14.75
C GLU A 415 5.20 -29.30 -16.11
N SER A 416 4.68 -29.97 -17.15
CA SER A 416 5.23 -29.90 -18.50
C SER A 416 5.25 -28.47 -19.07
N PHE A 417 4.35 -27.60 -18.64
CA PHE A 417 4.32 -26.19 -19.04
C PHE A 417 5.45 -25.41 -18.36
N ILE A 418 5.60 -25.57 -17.04
CA ILE A 418 6.65 -24.90 -16.25
C ILE A 418 8.04 -25.31 -16.76
N THR A 419 8.26 -26.60 -16.97
CA THR A 419 9.54 -27.15 -17.44
C THR A 419 9.91 -26.64 -18.85
N LYS A 420 8.94 -26.56 -19.76
CA LYS A 420 9.16 -26.01 -21.12
C LYS A 420 9.47 -24.52 -21.09
N LYS A 421 8.78 -23.74 -20.25
CA LYS A 421 9.08 -22.32 -20.07
C LYS A 421 10.50 -22.10 -19.51
N ALA A 422 10.89 -22.85 -18.49
CA ALA A 422 12.21 -22.76 -17.88
C ALA A 422 13.34 -23.12 -18.85
N SER A 423 13.11 -24.10 -19.73
CA SER A 423 14.06 -24.51 -20.77
C SER A 423 14.02 -23.67 -22.05
N GLY A 424 13.16 -22.64 -22.13
CA GLY A 424 13.00 -21.80 -23.32
C GLY A 424 12.35 -22.50 -24.52
N GLN A 425 11.71 -23.65 -24.31
CA GLN A 425 11.06 -24.42 -25.38
C GLN A 425 9.73 -23.80 -25.81
N ALA A 426 9.39 -23.95 -27.09
CA ALA A 426 8.11 -23.52 -27.65
C ALA A 426 6.93 -24.34 -27.08
N ILE A 427 5.84 -23.66 -26.74
CA ILE A 427 4.67 -24.26 -26.09
C ILE A 427 3.48 -24.19 -27.03
N ARG A 428 2.80 -25.33 -27.24
CA ARG A 428 1.60 -25.45 -28.07
C ARG A 428 0.29 -25.26 -27.30
N LYS A 429 0.29 -25.50 -25.98
CA LYS A 429 -0.90 -25.34 -25.12
C LYS A 429 -0.98 -23.91 -24.61
N ASN A 430 -2.11 -23.26 -24.85
CA ASN A 430 -2.39 -21.94 -24.29
C ASN A 430 -2.87 -22.10 -22.84
N VAL A 431 -2.05 -21.68 -21.87
CA VAL A 431 -2.42 -21.62 -20.45
C VAL A 431 -2.58 -20.16 -20.09
N ASP A 432 -3.64 -19.84 -19.36
CA ASP A 432 -3.92 -18.47 -18.94
C ASP A 432 -2.77 -17.92 -18.08
N SER A 433 -2.16 -16.83 -18.56
CA SER A 433 -1.08 -16.14 -17.87
C SER A 433 -1.44 -15.67 -16.46
N ALA A 434 -2.72 -15.31 -16.22
CA ALA A 434 -3.17 -14.87 -14.90
C ALA A 434 -3.10 -16.01 -13.88
N VAL A 435 -3.52 -17.22 -14.28
CA VAL A 435 -3.47 -18.43 -13.45
C VAL A 435 -2.02 -18.81 -13.15
N VAL A 436 -1.14 -18.74 -14.15
CA VAL A 436 0.28 -19.08 -13.99
C VAL A 436 0.99 -18.10 -13.05
N ASN A 437 0.75 -16.81 -13.23
CA ASN A 437 1.30 -15.77 -12.36
C ASN A 437 0.75 -15.88 -10.94
N ARG A 438 -0.55 -16.18 -10.78
CA ARG A 438 -1.18 -16.39 -9.48
C ARG A 438 -0.53 -17.55 -8.72
N LEU A 439 -0.36 -18.70 -9.38
CA LEU A 439 0.31 -19.86 -8.75
C LEU A 439 1.76 -19.55 -8.35
N TYR A 440 2.50 -18.78 -9.14
CA TYR A 440 3.85 -18.35 -8.77
C TYR A 440 3.86 -17.47 -7.51
N LEU A 441 2.94 -16.50 -7.43
CA LEU A 441 2.76 -15.69 -6.22
C LEU A 441 2.32 -16.52 -5.02
N THR A 442 1.52 -17.57 -5.24
CA THR A 442 1.18 -18.54 -4.19
C THR A 442 2.41 -19.26 -3.68
N PHE A 443 3.38 -19.62 -4.53
CA PHE A 443 4.65 -20.22 -4.07
C PHE A 443 5.47 -19.25 -3.21
N VAL A 444 5.48 -17.96 -3.55
CA VAL A 444 6.10 -16.92 -2.71
C VAL A 444 5.44 -16.88 -1.33
N LEU A 445 4.10 -16.80 -1.29
CA LEU A 445 3.33 -16.81 -0.04
C LEU A 445 3.53 -18.10 0.76
N TYR A 446 3.56 -19.25 0.09
CA TYR A 446 3.71 -20.54 0.73
C TYR A 446 5.07 -20.69 1.40
N THR A 447 6.13 -20.28 0.71
CA THR A 447 7.49 -20.24 1.27
C THR A 447 7.56 -19.26 2.43
N LEU A 448 6.87 -18.11 2.32
CA LEU A 448 6.83 -17.09 3.37
C LEU A 448 6.12 -17.58 4.63
N VAL A 449 4.99 -18.26 4.52
CA VAL A 449 4.28 -18.86 5.65
C VAL A 449 5.13 -19.96 6.32
N LYS A 450 5.90 -20.74 5.54
CA LYS A 450 6.81 -21.77 6.07
C LYS A 450 8.03 -21.18 6.79
N GLU A 451 8.68 -20.17 6.22
CA GLU A 451 9.96 -19.63 6.72
C GLU A 451 9.79 -18.47 7.68
N THR A 452 8.67 -17.75 7.64
CA THR A 452 8.38 -16.55 8.46
C THR A 452 9.45 -15.45 8.35
N ASN A 453 10.20 -15.43 7.25
CA ASN A 453 11.29 -14.47 7.03
C ASN A 453 11.24 -13.86 5.63
N ILE A 454 10.85 -12.59 5.58
CA ILE A 454 10.73 -11.80 4.34
C ILE A 454 12.07 -11.68 3.59
N TRP A 455 13.21 -11.62 4.30
CA TRP A 455 14.53 -11.48 3.67
C TRP A 455 14.92 -12.74 2.90
N ASN A 456 14.77 -13.90 3.52
CA ASN A 456 15.10 -15.18 2.87
C ASN A 456 14.24 -15.40 1.62
N VAL A 457 12.95 -15.10 1.70
CA VAL A 457 12.03 -15.24 0.56
C VAL A 457 12.34 -14.21 -0.54
N SER A 458 12.62 -12.97 -0.16
CA SER A 458 13.04 -11.90 -1.08
C SER A 458 14.26 -12.33 -1.91
N GLU A 459 15.27 -12.93 -1.28
CA GLU A 459 16.46 -13.44 -1.96
C GLU A 459 16.15 -14.68 -2.82
N LYS A 460 15.39 -15.64 -2.30
CA LYS A 460 15.03 -16.88 -3.02
C LYS A 460 14.26 -16.63 -4.32
N PHE A 461 13.36 -15.65 -4.31
CA PHE A 461 12.51 -15.31 -5.45
C PHE A 461 13.01 -14.12 -6.27
N ASN A 462 14.17 -13.54 -5.90
CA ASN A 462 14.73 -12.34 -6.52
C ASN A 462 13.71 -11.18 -6.60
N MET A 463 12.94 -10.98 -5.53
CA MET A 463 11.92 -9.94 -5.40
C MET A 463 12.33 -8.94 -4.33
N SER A 464 11.97 -7.67 -4.45
CA SER A 464 12.24 -6.70 -3.37
C SER A 464 11.44 -7.03 -2.11
N ARG A 465 12.03 -6.84 -0.93
CA ARG A 465 11.38 -7.12 0.38
C ARG A 465 10.04 -6.41 0.55
N GLY A 466 9.95 -5.14 0.13
CA GLY A 466 8.69 -4.40 0.17
C GLY A 466 7.62 -4.98 -0.75
N TYR A 467 7.99 -5.61 -1.87
CA TYR A 467 7.02 -6.32 -2.73
C TYR A 467 6.50 -7.58 -2.05
N VAL A 468 7.38 -8.37 -1.44
CA VAL A 468 7.01 -9.58 -0.67
C VAL A 468 6.10 -9.22 0.51
N GLN A 469 6.43 -8.16 1.26
CA GLN A 469 5.58 -7.68 2.37
C GLN A 469 4.22 -7.17 1.87
N ASN A 470 4.18 -6.44 0.75
CA ASN A 470 2.92 -5.99 0.17
C ASN A 470 2.07 -7.17 -0.31
N LEU A 471 2.67 -8.18 -0.93
CA LEU A 471 1.96 -9.40 -1.33
C LEU A 471 1.34 -10.11 -0.12
N LEU A 472 2.09 -10.25 0.99
CA LEU A 472 1.57 -10.80 2.24
C LEU A 472 0.39 -9.99 2.77
N ASN A 473 0.51 -8.66 2.86
CA ASN A 473 -0.55 -7.78 3.36
C ASN A 473 -1.81 -7.82 2.48
N SER A 474 -1.63 -7.86 1.16
CA SER A 474 -2.73 -8.01 0.20
C SER A 474 -3.39 -9.36 0.31
N ALA A 475 -2.63 -10.45 0.47
CA ALA A 475 -3.18 -11.80 0.67
C ALA A 475 -3.91 -11.93 2.00
N ALA A 476 -3.38 -11.34 3.09
CA ALA A 476 -4.05 -11.32 4.39
C ALA A 476 -5.39 -10.57 4.32
N SER A 477 -5.40 -9.37 3.73
CA SER A 477 -6.62 -8.59 3.51
C SER A 477 -7.62 -9.37 2.64
N PHE A 478 -7.16 -9.98 1.55
CA PHE A 478 -8.02 -10.76 0.66
C PHE A 478 -8.54 -12.05 1.30
N ALA A 479 -7.75 -12.72 2.15
CA ALA A 479 -8.21 -13.86 2.93
C ALA A 479 -9.33 -13.48 3.90
N SER A 480 -9.24 -12.31 4.54
CA SER A 480 -10.33 -11.76 5.37
C SER A 480 -11.58 -11.45 4.55
N CYS A 481 -11.41 -10.82 3.39
CA CYS A 481 -12.50 -10.59 2.43
C CYS A 481 -13.18 -11.90 2.01
N LEU A 482 -12.37 -12.93 1.74
CA LEU A 482 -12.83 -14.25 1.34
C LEU A 482 -13.59 -14.97 2.46
N LEU A 483 -13.11 -14.84 3.69
CA LEU A 483 -13.80 -15.37 4.88
C LEU A 483 -15.20 -14.78 4.99
N HIS A 484 -15.33 -13.45 4.97
CA HIS A 484 -16.63 -12.78 5.03
C HIS A 484 -17.54 -13.10 3.85
N PHE A 485 -16.96 -13.30 2.65
CA PHE A 485 -17.72 -13.77 1.50
C PHE A 485 -18.30 -15.17 1.72
N CYS A 486 -17.51 -16.10 2.28
CA CYS A 486 -17.94 -17.47 2.57
C CYS A 486 -18.95 -17.54 3.72
N GLU A 487 -18.88 -16.64 4.71
CA GLU A 487 -19.82 -16.60 5.84
C GLU A 487 -21.27 -16.32 5.42
N GLU A 488 -21.48 -15.62 4.30
CA GLU A 488 -22.81 -15.29 3.79
C GLU A 488 -23.41 -16.36 2.87
N LEU A 489 -22.63 -17.38 2.50
CA LEU A 489 -23.03 -18.46 1.59
C LEU A 489 -22.88 -19.80 2.30
N GLU A 490 -23.99 -20.39 2.73
CA GLU A 490 -24.02 -21.63 3.53
C GLU A 490 -23.29 -22.81 2.85
N GLU A 491 -23.30 -22.88 1.52
CA GLU A 491 -22.60 -23.92 0.75
C GLU A 491 -21.06 -23.88 0.93
N PHE A 492 -20.50 -22.75 1.38
CA PHE A 492 -19.07 -22.58 1.62
C PHE A 492 -18.67 -22.73 3.10
N TRP A 493 -19.49 -23.40 3.91
CA TRP A 493 -19.26 -23.62 5.34
C TRP A 493 -17.86 -24.15 5.69
N VAL A 494 -17.29 -25.03 4.87
CA VAL A 494 -15.95 -25.61 5.09
C VAL A 494 -14.87 -24.52 5.12
N TYR A 495 -14.99 -23.54 4.23
CA TYR A 495 -14.01 -22.46 4.12
C TYR A 495 -14.06 -21.51 5.31
N LYS A 496 -15.17 -21.40 6.04
CA LYS A 496 -15.26 -20.57 7.24
C LYS A 496 -14.20 -20.99 8.27
N ALA A 497 -14.12 -22.28 8.57
CA ALA A 497 -13.13 -22.81 9.52
C ALA A 497 -11.70 -22.70 8.97
N LEU A 498 -11.48 -23.10 7.71
CA LEU A 498 -10.15 -23.15 7.11
C LEU A 498 -9.53 -21.76 6.90
N LEU A 499 -10.33 -20.79 6.43
CA LEU A 499 -9.86 -19.43 6.17
C LEU A 499 -9.66 -18.61 7.43
N THR A 500 -10.37 -18.92 8.52
CA THR A 500 -10.16 -18.23 9.81
C THR A 500 -8.71 -18.41 10.28
N GLU A 501 -8.22 -19.65 10.25
CA GLU A 501 -6.83 -19.94 10.65
C GLU A 501 -5.82 -19.41 9.62
N LEU A 502 -6.09 -19.58 8.33
CA LEU A 502 -5.23 -19.05 7.28
C LEU A 502 -5.07 -17.52 7.34
N THR A 503 -6.17 -16.81 7.62
CA THR A 503 -6.16 -15.35 7.73
C THR A 503 -5.25 -14.91 8.88
N LYS A 504 -5.30 -15.60 10.03
CA LYS A 504 -4.38 -15.33 11.16
C LYS A 504 -2.93 -15.60 10.78
N GLN A 505 -2.67 -16.72 10.11
CA GLN A 505 -1.32 -17.08 9.66
C GLN A 505 -0.74 -16.05 8.68
N LEU A 506 -1.54 -15.57 7.73
CA LEU A 506 -1.12 -14.54 6.78
C LEU A 506 -0.97 -13.15 7.43
N THR A 507 -1.88 -12.79 8.35
CA THR A 507 -1.87 -11.47 9.01
C THR A 507 -0.61 -11.29 9.85
N TYR A 508 -0.26 -12.30 10.65
CA TYR A 508 0.89 -12.19 11.54
C TYR A 508 2.18 -12.70 10.91
N CYS A 509 2.11 -13.77 10.12
CA CYS A 509 3.25 -14.41 9.45
C CYS A 509 4.48 -14.62 10.36
N VAL A 510 4.22 -15.12 11.56
CA VAL A 510 5.24 -15.48 12.56
C VAL A 510 5.11 -16.94 12.93
N LYS A 511 6.09 -17.46 13.68
CA LYS A 511 5.96 -18.76 14.34
C LYS A 511 4.69 -18.82 15.17
N THR A 512 3.99 -19.94 15.14
CA THR A 512 2.68 -20.13 15.80
C THR A 512 2.70 -19.79 17.30
N GLU A 513 3.82 -20.05 17.98
CA GLU A 513 4.02 -19.73 19.40
C GLU A 513 4.00 -18.22 19.72
N LEU A 514 4.23 -17.35 18.73
CA LEU A 514 4.25 -15.90 18.89
C LEU A 514 2.90 -15.23 18.57
N ILE A 515 1.98 -15.93 17.92
CA ILE A 515 0.67 -15.38 17.49
C ILE A 515 -0.09 -14.73 18.65
N PRO A 516 -0.21 -15.35 19.85
CA PRO A 516 -0.95 -14.73 20.95
C PRO A 516 -0.38 -13.40 21.43
N LEU A 517 0.91 -13.14 21.20
CA LEU A 517 1.59 -11.90 21.59
C LEU A 517 1.44 -10.83 20.50
N MET A 518 1.39 -11.24 19.23
CA MET A 518 1.20 -10.35 18.08
C MET A 518 -0.21 -9.75 18.01
N GLU A 519 -1.20 -10.37 18.67
CA GLU A 519 -2.55 -9.79 18.82
C GLU A 519 -2.53 -8.49 19.65
N VAL A 520 -1.52 -8.30 20.51
CA VAL A 520 -1.45 -7.15 21.42
C VAL A 520 -0.93 -5.90 20.71
N ALA A 521 -1.67 -4.79 20.84
CA ALA A 521 -1.32 -3.54 20.20
C ALA A 521 0.07 -3.03 20.64
N GLY A 522 0.92 -2.71 19.66
CA GLY A 522 2.28 -2.24 19.89
C GLY A 522 3.33 -3.33 20.06
N VAL A 523 2.96 -4.61 19.91
CA VAL A 523 3.89 -5.74 19.87
C VAL A 523 4.15 -6.16 18.42
N LEU A 524 5.37 -5.92 17.95
CA LEU A 524 5.87 -6.44 16.66
C LEU A 524 6.67 -7.73 16.89
N GLU A 525 7.04 -8.43 15.81
CA GLU A 525 7.71 -9.74 15.86
C GLU A 525 8.95 -9.74 16.79
N ALA A 526 9.84 -8.75 16.66
CA ALA A 526 11.04 -8.65 17.49
C ALA A 526 10.67 -8.51 19.00
N ARG A 527 9.63 -7.74 19.30
CA ARG A 527 9.13 -7.55 20.66
C ARG A 527 8.45 -8.81 21.18
N ALA A 528 7.67 -9.50 20.34
CA ALA A 528 7.04 -10.77 20.67
C ALA A 528 8.11 -11.82 21.03
N LYS A 529 9.21 -11.90 20.26
CA LYS A 529 10.36 -12.76 20.58
C LYS A 529 10.97 -12.44 21.94
N GLN A 530 11.22 -11.15 22.24
CA GLN A 530 11.74 -10.73 23.54
C GLN A 530 10.81 -11.10 24.69
N LEU A 531 9.51 -10.82 24.55
CA LEU A 531 8.48 -11.15 25.54
C LEU A 531 8.40 -12.66 25.79
N TYR A 532 8.39 -13.45 24.72
CA TYR A 532 8.33 -14.90 24.80
C TYR A 532 9.57 -15.49 25.48
N ASN A 533 10.78 -15.00 25.13
CA ASN A 533 12.03 -15.41 25.76
C ASN A 533 12.09 -15.03 27.25
N ALA A 534 11.43 -13.94 27.63
CA ALA A 534 11.28 -13.52 29.03
C ALA A 534 10.19 -14.30 29.80
N GLY A 535 9.50 -15.26 29.16
CA GLY A 535 8.48 -16.12 29.78
C GLY A 535 7.03 -15.68 29.60
N TYR A 536 6.77 -14.52 28.97
CA TYR A 536 5.42 -14.06 28.65
C TYR A 536 4.93 -14.70 27.35
N LYS A 537 4.36 -15.90 27.45
CA LYS A 537 3.94 -16.70 26.29
C LYS A 537 2.47 -16.55 25.91
N THR A 538 1.63 -16.05 26.81
CA THR A 538 0.18 -15.97 26.61
C THR A 538 -0.34 -14.56 26.85
N LEU A 539 -1.52 -14.26 26.29
CA LEU A 539 -2.23 -13.00 26.54
C LEU A 539 -2.45 -12.77 28.05
N ALA A 540 -2.77 -13.82 28.79
CA ALA A 540 -2.95 -13.78 30.24
C ALA A 540 -1.66 -13.42 31.00
N HIS A 541 -0.50 -13.92 30.56
CA HIS A 541 0.77 -13.54 31.17
C HIS A 541 1.04 -12.04 31.00
N LEU A 542 0.73 -11.47 29.83
CA LEU A 542 0.89 -10.03 29.56
C LEU A 542 -0.14 -9.18 30.31
N ALA A 543 -1.40 -9.59 30.34
CA ALA A 543 -2.47 -8.88 31.05
C ALA A 543 -2.18 -8.77 32.55
N ASN A 544 -1.58 -9.80 33.15
CA ASN A 544 -1.21 -9.83 34.57
C ASN A 544 0.22 -9.33 34.85
N ALA A 545 0.98 -8.93 33.83
CA ALA A 545 2.35 -8.45 34.01
C ALA A 545 2.38 -7.08 34.69
N ASN A 546 3.39 -6.85 35.54
CA ASN A 546 3.70 -5.52 36.07
C ASN A 546 4.51 -4.73 35.01
N PRO A 547 4.05 -3.56 34.54
CA PRO A 547 4.78 -2.74 33.57
C PRO A 547 6.22 -2.44 33.97
N GLU A 548 6.51 -2.25 35.26
CA GLU A 548 7.87 -1.96 35.75
C GLU A 548 8.81 -3.15 35.62
N THR A 549 8.28 -4.38 35.68
CA THR A 549 9.08 -5.60 35.49
C THR A 549 9.38 -5.81 34.01
N LEU A 550 8.40 -5.54 33.13
CA LEU A 550 8.60 -5.59 31.68
C LEU A 550 9.73 -4.66 31.22
N ILE A 551 9.78 -3.44 31.75
CA ILE A 551 10.83 -2.45 31.41
C ILE A 551 12.23 -2.96 31.82
N LYS A 552 12.35 -3.68 32.94
CA LYS A 552 13.63 -4.20 33.42
C LYS A 552 14.12 -5.41 32.61
N MET A 553 13.20 -6.28 32.18
CA MET A 553 13.56 -7.52 31.50
C MET A 553 13.70 -7.36 29.99
N ILE A 554 13.12 -6.31 29.41
CA ILE A 554 13.03 -6.13 27.96
C ILE A 554 13.81 -4.90 27.56
N GLU A 555 14.82 -5.11 26.73
CA GLU A 555 15.69 -4.05 26.22
C GLU A 555 14.90 -3.00 25.43
N HIS A 556 15.25 -1.73 25.65
CA HIS A 556 14.68 -0.58 24.94
C HIS A 556 13.14 -0.51 24.98
N LEU A 557 12.51 -0.95 26.07
CA LEU A 557 11.07 -0.80 26.28
C LEU A 557 10.77 0.45 27.10
N SER A 558 10.07 1.43 26.50
CA SER A 558 9.67 2.63 27.24
C SER A 558 8.52 2.34 28.22
N ARG A 559 8.44 3.12 29.30
CA ARG A 559 7.34 3.01 30.29
C ARG A 559 5.95 3.18 29.66
N ARG A 560 5.85 4.04 28.66
CA ARG A 560 4.60 4.25 27.91
C ARG A 560 4.21 3.00 27.13
N GLN A 561 5.14 2.40 26.40
CA GLN A 561 4.90 1.17 25.64
C GLN A 561 4.57 0.00 26.56
N ALA A 562 5.29 -0.17 27.67
CA ALA A 562 5.00 -1.22 28.64
C ALA A 562 3.57 -1.12 29.20
N LYS A 563 3.13 0.09 29.57
CA LYS A 563 1.75 0.33 30.01
C LYS A 563 0.73 0.02 28.92
N GLN A 564 1.00 0.45 27.69
CA GLN A 564 0.13 0.21 26.54
C GLN A 564 -0.02 -1.29 26.22
N ILE A 565 1.07 -2.06 26.25
CA ILE A 565 1.04 -3.51 26.03
C ILE A 565 0.17 -4.19 27.08
N VAL A 566 0.37 -3.87 28.36
CA VAL A 566 -0.42 -4.46 29.46
C VAL A 566 -1.89 -4.06 29.36
N SER A 567 -2.20 -2.79 29.08
CA SER A 567 -3.59 -2.34 28.94
C SER A 567 -4.29 -2.98 27.74
N SER A 568 -3.60 -3.10 26.61
CA SER A 568 -4.14 -3.76 25.41
C SER A 568 -4.37 -5.24 25.64
N ALA A 569 -3.44 -5.94 26.30
CA ALA A 569 -3.62 -7.35 26.65
C ALA A 569 -4.81 -7.56 27.60
N LYS A 570 -4.99 -6.68 28.60
CA LYS A 570 -6.16 -6.72 29.50
C LYS A 570 -7.48 -6.52 28.76
N MET A 571 -7.53 -5.56 27.85
CA MET A 571 -8.72 -5.27 27.05
C MET A 571 -9.11 -6.47 26.19
N LEU A 572 -8.17 -7.04 25.44
CA LEU A 572 -8.40 -8.24 24.61
C LEU A 572 -8.83 -9.45 25.43
N LEU A 573 -8.30 -9.60 26.66
CA LEU A 573 -8.69 -10.68 27.56
C LEU A 573 -10.13 -10.47 28.06
N SER A 574 -10.51 -9.22 28.36
CA SER A 574 -11.89 -8.86 28.76
C SER A 574 -12.88 -9.14 27.64
N GLU A 575 -12.58 -8.70 26.41
CA GLU A 575 -13.43 -8.94 25.25
C GLU A 575 -13.64 -10.44 24.99
N LYS A 576 -12.58 -11.26 25.09
CA LYS A 576 -12.70 -12.72 24.98
C LYS A 576 -13.54 -13.32 26.11
N ALA A 577 -13.44 -12.79 27.33
CA ALA A 577 -14.23 -13.25 28.46
C ALA A 577 -15.72 -12.88 28.30
N GLU A 578 -16.00 -11.66 27.84
CA GLU A 578 -17.36 -11.18 27.55
C GLU A 578 -18.01 -11.99 26.44
N ALA A 579 -17.30 -12.26 25.34
CA ALA A 579 -17.82 -13.10 24.25
C ALA A 579 -18.16 -14.53 24.72
N LEU A 580 -17.32 -15.12 25.57
CA LEU A 580 -17.61 -16.43 26.18
C LEU A 580 -18.79 -16.36 27.15
N GLN A 581 -18.97 -15.26 27.89
CA GLN A 581 -20.15 -15.07 28.73
C GLN A 581 -21.42 -14.94 27.90
N GLU A 582 -21.40 -14.19 26.81
CA GLU A 582 -22.53 -14.07 25.89
C GLU A 582 -22.91 -15.43 25.28
N GLU A 583 -21.91 -16.22 24.86
CA GLU A 583 -22.13 -17.59 24.38
C GLU A 583 -22.75 -18.49 25.46
N VAL A 584 -22.30 -18.37 26.71
CA VAL A 584 -22.90 -19.07 27.85
C VAL A 584 -24.35 -18.61 28.08
N GLU A 585 -24.62 -17.31 28.02
CA GLU A 585 -25.97 -16.77 28.16
C GLU A 585 -26.89 -17.26 27.04
N GLU A 586 -26.40 -17.34 25.80
CA GLU A 586 -27.16 -17.93 24.69
C GLU A 586 -27.47 -19.40 24.88
N LEU A 587 -26.50 -20.19 25.33
CA LEU A 587 -26.70 -21.61 25.64
C LEU A 587 -27.67 -21.83 26.81
N LEU A 588 -27.75 -20.87 27.74
CA LEU A 588 -28.68 -20.89 28.89
C LEU A 588 -30.06 -20.30 28.58
N LYS A 589 -30.28 -19.69 27.40
CA LYS A 589 -31.61 -19.21 27.00
C LYS A 589 -32.56 -20.39 26.88
N VAL A 590 -33.57 -20.40 27.74
CA VAL A 590 -34.67 -21.37 27.66
C VAL A 590 -35.45 -21.10 26.37
N PRO A 591 -35.76 -22.13 25.55
CA PRO A 591 -36.56 -21.95 24.34
C PRO A 591 -37.93 -21.35 24.69
N THR A 592 -38.33 -20.31 23.94
CA THR A 592 -39.61 -19.59 24.12
C THR A 592 -40.85 -20.43 23.79
N ASP A 593 -40.63 -21.63 23.29
CA ASP A 593 -41.58 -22.54 22.65
C ASP A 593 -41.72 -23.87 23.42
N ILE A 594 -41.08 -24.00 24.58
CA ILE A 594 -41.43 -25.04 25.56
C ILE A 594 -42.58 -24.49 26.42
N PRO A 595 -43.83 -24.95 26.23
CA PRO A 595 -44.91 -24.60 27.14
C PRO A 595 -44.52 -25.07 28.54
N GLY A 596 -44.45 -24.12 29.48
CA GLY A 596 -43.95 -24.37 30.83
C GLY A 596 -44.57 -25.62 31.46
N THR A 597 -43.74 -26.56 31.88
CA THR A 597 -44.14 -27.53 32.91
C THR A 597 -44.16 -26.80 34.25
N HIS A 598 -45.34 -26.29 34.59
CA HIS A 598 -45.87 -25.88 35.90
C HIS A 598 -45.04 -24.96 36.80
#